data_AF-A0A954WHN0-F1
#
_entry.id   AF-A0A954WHN0-F1
#
_cell.length_a   1.000
_cell.length_b   1.000
_cell.length_c   1.000
_cell.angle_alpha   90.00
_cell.angle_beta   90.00
_cell.angle_gamma   90.00
#
_symmetry.space_group_name_H-M   'P 1'
#
loop_
_entity.id
_entity.type
_entity.pdbx_description
1 polymer ?
#
loop_
_entity_poly.entity_id
_entity_poly.type
_entity_poly.pdbx_seq_one_letter_code
_entity_poly.pdbx_strand_id
1 'polypeptide(L)'
;YRKTLYAQPMSGNALYAYDLTQDAPETLNGRFLGKLLPNAEKTDCRGMCVGPTGTVWCAVTEQVKGKHQLHLVSYRPGDTAPRDHGRIHIANPDFTEFTGQDGKRLPYHAGFEKLEDGRFVTQYVNMGVCEAQDGSVYLLAIHPYTLLKVPADSLLAAWPPELPSAKNGVATVADKSFLTVPEAVQESRTQDGAAPFVVAQSPPTVTLAYHQQLGESAIRRRLWSSWGDICVASDGRVYMGIGDHGNDRDGDARCFVYCWDPQQQRLDQVVDMNKVSPPRDGHPSWSKIHAKIDEGPDGAIYFSCTLNDGNRAGNDDYRFDSTLPGGQLYRYAPATSLTSVFADLPSRRCTATSLMDRQRGIWWCNLEAGDGNALWGFNMRAGKPLHETPDGTIGFNRNFALLRDGSILFNGENSLATYDAATKQVSVLQASLGDSPGMRCSTGETQRGHVYGITHKTHQLFSFSAATTEVTALGPNWLNGSYTAVCELSPDERFVYYLPGSHGGAFRDGTPVVQYEIATGQRKVLAFLAETLERECGYVPGGTYGMKISADGGTLYVNFNGHAADSIRPQSMRPNGFGLCAFAAIRIAEAERTSSSN
;
A
#
# COMPACT_ATOMS: atom_id res chain seq x y z
N TYR A 1 -11.73 33.03 21.73
CA TYR A 1 -13.21 33.04 21.83
C TYR A 1 -13.79 32.51 20.52
N ARG A 2 -14.71 31.54 20.57
CA ARG A 2 -15.37 31.01 19.36
C ARG A 2 -16.34 32.06 18.83
N LYS A 3 -16.18 32.43 17.56
CA LYS A 3 -16.94 33.49 16.88
C LYS A 3 -18.27 33.00 16.27
N THR A 4 -18.58 31.71 16.42
CA THR A 4 -19.73 31.06 15.79
C THR A 4 -20.53 30.31 16.84
N LEU A 5 -21.84 30.56 16.88
CA LEU A 5 -22.81 29.76 17.60
C LEU A 5 -23.38 28.71 16.65
N TYR A 6 -23.39 27.45 17.07
CA TYR A 6 -24.13 26.40 16.38
C TYR A 6 -25.42 26.13 17.12
N ALA A 7 -26.51 25.86 16.38
CA ALA A 7 -27.79 25.51 16.97
C ALA A 7 -28.42 24.32 16.26
N GLN A 8 -29.01 23.46 17.07
CA GLN A 8 -29.79 22.30 16.67
C GLN A 8 -31.17 22.42 17.31
N PRO A 9 -32.24 22.66 16.54
CA PRO A 9 -33.59 22.70 17.10
C PRO A 9 -34.00 21.32 17.63
N MET A 10 -34.60 21.29 18.82
CA MET A 10 -34.91 20.03 19.54
C MET A 10 -35.77 19.06 18.73
N SER A 11 -36.79 19.57 18.03
CA SER A 11 -37.69 18.77 17.17
C SER A 11 -37.38 18.94 15.68
N GLY A 12 -36.19 19.46 15.34
CA GLY A 12 -35.76 19.69 13.97
C GLY A 12 -34.74 18.66 13.49
N ASN A 13 -34.70 18.45 12.17
CA ASN A 13 -33.69 17.65 11.49
C ASN A 13 -32.72 18.57 10.73
N ALA A 14 -32.12 19.54 11.42
CA ALA A 14 -31.34 20.60 10.80
C ALA A 14 -30.25 21.13 11.73
N LEU A 15 -29.12 21.52 11.15
CA LEU A 15 -28.05 22.24 11.82
C LEU A 15 -27.94 23.67 11.29
N TYR A 16 -27.77 24.63 12.19
CA TYR A 16 -27.59 26.05 11.86
C TYR A 16 -26.31 26.60 12.46
N ALA A 17 -25.72 27.59 11.79
CA ALA A 17 -24.62 28.40 12.30
C ALA A 17 -24.98 29.88 12.31
N TYR A 18 -24.57 30.60 13.36
CA TYR A 18 -24.77 32.03 13.53
C TYR A 18 -23.41 32.68 13.83
N ASP A 19 -23.11 33.77 13.13
CA ASP A 19 -21.89 34.55 13.38
C ASP A 19 -22.16 35.53 14.52
N LEU A 20 -21.45 35.33 15.64
CA LEU A 20 -21.57 36.15 16.85
C LEU A 20 -20.84 37.48 16.73
N THR A 21 -20.14 37.74 15.62
CA THR A 21 -19.45 39.02 15.36
C THR A 21 -20.30 40.01 14.57
N GLN A 22 -21.53 39.62 14.19
CA GLN A 22 -22.46 40.53 13.54
C GLN A 22 -22.84 41.68 14.47
N ASP A 23 -22.72 42.91 13.96
CA ASP A 23 -23.22 44.11 14.63
C ASP A 23 -24.74 44.23 14.37
N ALA A 24 -25.51 43.39 15.06
CA ALA A 24 -26.96 43.32 14.94
C ALA A 24 -27.60 43.34 16.34
N PRO A 25 -28.39 44.37 16.69
CA PRO A 25 -28.84 44.58 18.08
C PRO A 25 -29.94 43.62 18.54
N GLU A 26 -30.67 42.95 17.64
CA GLU A 26 -31.86 42.16 18.00
C GLU A 26 -31.92 40.74 17.39
N THR A 27 -31.28 40.48 16.24
CA THR A 27 -31.36 39.18 15.55
C THR A 27 -30.03 38.78 14.92
N LEU A 28 -29.66 37.50 15.03
CA LEU A 28 -28.51 36.92 14.33
C LEU A 28 -28.96 36.22 13.04
N ASN A 29 -28.27 36.46 11.93
CA ASN A 29 -28.54 35.75 10.68
C ASN A 29 -28.03 34.31 10.76
N GLY A 30 -28.96 33.35 10.77
CA GLY A 30 -28.65 31.93 10.78
C GLY A 30 -28.43 31.37 9.37
N ARG A 31 -27.34 30.62 9.19
CA ARG A 31 -27.07 29.84 7.98
C ARG A 31 -27.49 28.40 8.21
N PHE A 32 -28.37 27.87 7.35
CA PHE A 32 -28.67 26.45 7.30
C PHE A 32 -27.44 25.69 6.77
N LEU A 33 -26.96 24.71 7.54
CA LEU A 33 -25.79 23.91 7.20
C LEU A 33 -26.17 22.58 6.55
N GLY A 34 -27.41 22.15 6.68
CA GLY A 34 -27.90 20.88 6.15
C GLY A 34 -28.79 20.13 7.13
N LYS A 35 -29.41 19.05 6.63
CA LYS A 35 -30.11 18.10 7.49
C LYS A 35 -29.11 17.28 8.30
N LEU A 36 -29.47 16.89 9.51
CA LEU A 36 -28.64 16.02 10.34
C LEU A 36 -28.69 14.57 9.85
N LEU A 37 -29.90 14.09 9.53
CA LEU A 37 -30.18 12.78 8.95
C LEU A 37 -31.00 12.97 7.66
N PRO A 38 -30.39 13.00 6.47
CA PRO A 38 -31.07 13.40 5.22
C PRO A 38 -32.36 12.61 4.91
N ASN A 39 -32.35 11.32 5.26
CA ASN A 39 -33.39 10.35 4.94
C ASN A 39 -34.38 10.07 6.10
N ALA A 40 -34.20 10.71 7.26
CA ALA A 40 -35.06 10.47 8.41
C ALA A 40 -36.40 11.22 8.25
N GLU A 41 -37.51 10.49 8.41
CA GLU A 41 -38.86 11.07 8.42
C GLU A 41 -39.12 11.89 9.68
N LYS A 42 -38.64 11.42 10.84
CA LYS A 42 -38.82 12.08 12.13
C LYS A 42 -37.59 11.91 13.01
N THR A 43 -37.13 13.01 13.59
CA THR A 43 -35.97 13.06 14.49
C THR A 43 -36.32 13.77 15.80
N ASP A 44 -35.68 13.37 16.90
CA ASP A 44 -35.60 14.14 18.15
C ASP A 44 -34.12 14.29 18.54
N CYS A 45 -33.72 15.48 18.94
CA CYS A 45 -32.35 15.91 19.10
C CYS A 45 -32.18 16.60 20.45
N ARG A 46 -31.39 16.02 21.36
CA ARG A 46 -31.24 16.58 22.73
C ARG A 46 -29.81 16.75 23.22
N GLY A 47 -28.82 16.30 22.45
CA GLY A 47 -27.42 16.48 22.77
C GLY A 47 -26.67 17.14 21.63
N MET A 48 -26.03 18.28 21.91
CA MET A 48 -25.08 18.92 21.01
C MET A 48 -23.86 19.41 21.78
N CYS A 49 -22.67 19.28 21.20
CA CYS A 49 -21.50 19.99 21.68
C CYS A 49 -20.66 20.51 20.51
N VAL A 50 -19.80 21.48 20.80
CA VAL A 50 -18.66 21.78 19.93
C VAL A 50 -17.42 21.33 20.66
N GLY A 51 -16.82 20.24 20.22
CA GLY A 51 -15.71 19.58 20.91
C GLY A 51 -14.39 20.35 20.85
N PRO A 52 -13.33 19.87 21.53
CA PRO A 52 -12.03 20.55 21.56
C PRO A 52 -11.39 20.70 20.18
N THR A 53 -11.71 19.82 19.23
CA THR A 53 -11.23 19.90 17.83
C THR A 53 -11.97 20.95 17.00
N GLY A 54 -13.01 21.59 17.54
CA GLY A 54 -13.89 22.50 16.82
C GLY A 54 -14.99 21.79 16.02
N THR A 55 -15.06 20.46 16.08
CA THR A 55 -16.12 19.66 15.47
C THR A 55 -17.43 19.86 16.25
N VAL A 56 -18.52 20.13 15.53
CA VAL A 56 -19.88 20.10 16.08
C VAL A 56 -20.34 18.65 16.10
N TRP A 57 -20.81 18.17 17.25
CA TRP A 57 -21.36 16.83 17.42
C TRP A 57 -22.81 16.92 17.86
N CYS A 58 -23.65 16.09 17.28
CA CYS A 58 -25.07 16.00 17.56
C CYS A 58 -25.46 14.54 17.82
N ALA A 59 -26.13 14.29 18.94
CA ALA A 59 -26.82 13.02 19.22
C ALA A 59 -28.26 13.13 18.71
N VAL A 60 -28.58 12.36 17.67
CA VAL A 60 -29.85 12.45 16.95
C VAL A 60 -30.60 11.13 17.06
N THR A 61 -31.85 11.18 17.50
CA THR A 61 -32.70 9.98 17.59
C THR A 61 -33.64 9.94 16.40
N GLU A 62 -33.46 8.96 15.51
CA GLU A 62 -34.38 8.65 14.42
C GLU A 62 -35.55 7.80 14.94
N GLN A 63 -36.78 8.12 14.53
CA GLN A 63 -37.95 7.27 14.80
C GLN A 63 -38.25 6.40 13.58
N VAL A 64 -38.01 5.09 13.68
CA VAL A 64 -38.25 4.11 12.59
C VAL A 64 -39.26 3.06 13.06
N LYS A 65 -40.44 3.00 12.44
CA LYS A 65 -41.49 2.00 12.73
C LYS A 65 -41.81 1.87 14.23
N GLY A 66 -41.87 3.01 14.95
CA GLY A 66 -42.13 3.05 16.39
C GLY A 66 -40.93 2.75 17.29
N LYS A 67 -39.75 2.48 16.74
CA LYS A 67 -38.49 2.32 17.49
C LYS A 67 -37.63 3.57 17.40
N HIS A 68 -36.88 3.84 18.45
CA HIS A 68 -35.90 4.92 18.50
C HIS A 68 -34.51 4.37 18.18
N GLN A 69 -33.79 5.02 17.27
CA GLN A 69 -32.44 4.67 16.86
C GLN A 69 -31.54 5.88 17.09
N LEU A 70 -30.54 5.74 17.96
CA LEU A 70 -29.57 6.81 18.21
C LEU A 70 -28.51 6.82 17.10
N HIS A 71 -28.34 7.97 16.48
CA HIS A 71 -27.28 8.29 15.53
C HIS A 71 -26.32 9.32 16.13
N LEU A 72 -25.07 9.26 15.69
CA LEU A 72 -24.09 10.30 15.96
C LEU A 72 -23.79 11.06 14.67
N VAL A 73 -23.97 12.38 14.70
CA VAL A 73 -23.77 13.25 13.54
C VAL A 73 -22.69 14.26 13.88
N SER A 74 -21.82 14.57 12.91
CA SER A 74 -20.82 15.63 13.05
C SER A 74 -20.91 16.68 11.96
N TYR A 75 -20.39 17.88 12.22
CA TYR A 75 -20.13 18.90 11.20
C TYR A 75 -18.84 19.65 11.55
N ARG A 76 -17.98 19.87 10.56
CA ARG A 76 -16.83 20.77 10.68
C ARG A 76 -17.04 22.03 9.84
N PRO A 77 -16.55 23.20 10.29
CA PRO A 77 -16.55 24.40 9.46
C PRO A 77 -15.84 24.13 8.13
N GLY A 78 -16.57 24.32 7.02
CA GLY A 78 -16.07 24.05 5.66
C GLY A 78 -16.69 22.82 5.01
N ASP A 79 -17.27 21.90 5.80
CA ASP A 79 -18.03 20.77 5.26
C ASP A 79 -19.27 21.29 4.51
N THR A 80 -19.63 20.61 3.43
CA THR A 80 -20.80 20.95 2.60
C THR A 80 -22.13 20.60 3.27
N ALA A 81 -22.13 19.63 4.20
CA ALA A 81 -23.28 19.21 4.99
C ALA A 81 -22.84 18.45 6.26
N PRO A 82 -23.72 18.26 7.26
CA PRO A 82 -23.48 17.34 8.36
C PRO A 82 -23.27 15.90 7.88
N ARG A 83 -22.40 15.17 8.58
CA ARG A 83 -22.09 13.75 8.33
C ARG A 83 -22.71 12.87 9.41
N ASP A 84 -23.57 11.94 8.99
CA ASP A 84 -24.06 10.85 9.84
C ASP A 84 -22.99 9.75 9.96
N HIS A 85 -22.59 9.41 11.18
CA HIS A 85 -21.68 8.30 11.49
C HIS A 85 -22.41 6.98 11.72
N GLY A 86 -23.73 6.97 11.55
CA GLY A 86 -24.58 5.81 11.67
C GLY A 86 -25.10 5.58 13.09
N ARG A 87 -25.72 4.41 13.27
CA ARG A 87 -26.40 4.01 14.50
C ARG A 87 -25.44 3.54 15.57
N ILE A 88 -25.68 3.98 16.80
CA ILE A 88 -24.93 3.56 17.98
C ILE A 88 -25.53 2.27 18.54
N HIS A 89 -24.67 1.28 18.76
CA HIS A 89 -24.98 0.04 19.45
C HIS A 89 -23.89 -0.27 20.49
N ILE A 90 -24.21 -1.12 21.46
CA ILE A 90 -23.27 -1.54 22.48
C ILE A 90 -22.42 -2.70 21.97
N ALA A 91 -21.11 -2.53 22.00
CA ALA A 91 -20.13 -3.53 21.58
C ALA A 91 -19.65 -4.43 22.73
N ASN A 92 -19.87 -4.03 23.98
CA ASN A 92 -19.47 -4.82 25.15
C ASN A 92 -20.20 -6.18 25.18
N PRO A 93 -19.47 -7.31 25.08
CA PRO A 93 -20.09 -8.64 25.00
C PRO A 93 -20.82 -9.03 26.30
N ASP A 94 -20.44 -8.43 27.41
CA ASP A 94 -20.92 -8.66 28.77
C ASP A 94 -21.71 -7.45 29.33
N PHE A 95 -22.25 -6.59 28.45
CA PHE A 95 -22.83 -5.30 28.84
C PHE A 95 -23.73 -5.35 30.08
N THR A 96 -24.84 -6.12 30.01
CA THR A 96 -25.69 -6.40 31.17
C THR A 96 -26.73 -7.48 30.84
N GLU A 97 -27.24 -8.13 31.87
CA GLU A 97 -28.40 -9.01 31.78
C GLU A 97 -29.69 -8.15 31.83
N PHE A 98 -30.64 -8.41 30.92
CA PHE A 98 -31.88 -7.62 30.84
C PHE A 98 -33.09 -8.31 31.46
N THR A 99 -32.98 -9.61 31.70
CA THR A 99 -34.07 -10.47 32.15
C THR A 99 -33.59 -11.30 33.33
N GLY A 100 -34.40 -11.40 34.38
CA GLY A 100 -34.10 -12.28 35.50
C GLY A 100 -34.27 -13.75 35.12
N GLN A 101 -33.91 -14.65 36.05
CA GLN A 101 -34.10 -16.09 35.91
C GLN A 101 -35.57 -16.50 35.71
N ASP A 102 -36.51 -15.62 36.06
CA ASP A 102 -37.96 -15.78 35.85
C ASP A 102 -38.43 -15.31 34.46
N GLY A 103 -37.51 -14.90 33.58
CA GLY A 103 -37.79 -14.38 32.25
C GLY A 103 -38.34 -12.95 32.22
N LYS A 104 -38.53 -12.29 33.37
CA LYS A 104 -39.04 -10.91 33.43
C LYS A 104 -37.93 -9.90 33.27
N ARG A 105 -38.24 -8.74 32.68
CA ARG A 105 -37.27 -7.64 32.53
C ARG A 105 -36.79 -7.17 33.91
N LEU A 106 -35.48 -7.08 34.10
CA LEU A 106 -34.88 -6.60 35.34
C LEU A 106 -35.23 -5.11 35.55
N PRO A 107 -35.45 -4.68 36.82
CA PRO A 107 -35.63 -3.26 37.14
C PRO A 107 -34.49 -2.41 36.57
N TYR A 108 -34.79 -1.16 36.18
CA TYR A 108 -33.82 -0.19 35.65
C TYR A 108 -33.20 -0.51 34.27
N HIS A 109 -33.57 -1.60 33.63
CA HIS A 109 -33.06 -1.99 32.31
C HIS A 109 -33.97 -1.53 31.15
N ALA A 110 -34.86 -0.58 31.42
CA ALA A 110 -35.91 -0.12 30.51
C ALA A 110 -35.46 0.75 29.33
N GLY A 111 -34.20 1.25 29.33
CA GLY A 111 -33.74 2.20 28.31
C GLY A 111 -32.84 1.61 27.23
N PHE A 112 -32.68 0.29 27.20
CA PHE A 112 -31.98 -0.43 26.14
C PHE A 112 -32.83 -1.59 25.62
N GLU A 113 -32.70 -1.88 24.32
CA GLU A 113 -33.36 -2.98 23.64
C GLU A 113 -32.31 -3.86 22.96
N LYS A 114 -32.53 -5.18 22.99
CA LYS A 114 -31.79 -6.12 22.16
C LYS A 114 -32.54 -6.30 20.83
N LEU A 115 -31.88 -5.98 19.73
CA LEU A 115 -32.40 -6.22 18.39
C LEU A 115 -32.38 -7.73 18.06
N GLU A 116 -33.10 -8.12 17.01
CA GLU A 116 -33.16 -9.52 16.54
C GLU A 116 -31.78 -10.09 16.17
N ASP A 117 -30.86 -9.24 15.71
CA ASP A 117 -29.47 -9.59 15.41
C ASP A 117 -28.56 -9.65 16.66
N GLY A 118 -29.13 -9.47 17.84
CA GLY A 118 -28.45 -9.56 19.12
C GLY A 118 -27.77 -8.28 19.60
N ARG A 119 -27.74 -7.19 18.81
CA ARG A 119 -27.13 -5.92 19.20
C ARG A 119 -28.01 -5.15 20.19
N PHE A 120 -27.38 -4.48 21.16
CA PHE A 120 -28.09 -3.60 22.09
C PHE A 120 -28.08 -2.15 21.62
N VAL A 121 -29.24 -1.49 21.67
CA VAL A 121 -29.43 -0.08 21.29
C VAL A 121 -30.21 0.68 22.36
N THR A 122 -30.06 2.00 22.43
CA THR A 122 -30.82 2.85 23.37
C THR A 122 -32.27 3.03 22.89
N GLN A 123 -33.25 2.89 23.78
CA GLN A 123 -34.69 3.06 23.47
C GLN A 123 -35.19 4.51 23.55
N TYR A 124 -34.40 5.43 24.08
CA TYR A 124 -34.83 6.80 24.32
C TYR A 124 -33.80 7.80 23.79
N VAL A 125 -34.25 9.06 23.69
CA VAL A 125 -33.38 10.20 23.40
C VAL A 125 -32.24 10.29 24.41
N ASN A 126 -31.04 10.59 23.90
CA ASN A 126 -29.85 10.74 24.72
C ASN A 126 -29.74 12.17 25.26
N MET A 127 -29.22 12.33 26.47
CA MET A 127 -29.20 13.58 27.22
C MET A 127 -28.03 14.50 26.88
N GLY A 128 -26.99 13.97 26.23
CA GLY A 128 -25.80 14.75 25.94
C GLY A 128 -24.86 14.04 25.00
N VAL A 129 -23.98 14.83 24.39
CA VAL A 129 -22.84 14.39 23.58
C VAL A 129 -21.65 15.28 23.95
N CYS A 130 -20.46 14.71 24.05
CA CYS A 130 -19.24 15.44 24.35
C CYS A 130 -18.04 14.77 23.68
N GLU A 131 -17.25 15.53 22.94
CA GLU A 131 -15.94 15.05 22.43
C GLU A 131 -14.86 15.30 23.49
N ALA A 132 -14.11 14.26 23.81
CA ALA A 132 -12.96 14.33 24.70
C ALA A 132 -11.68 14.74 23.95
N GLN A 133 -10.61 15.06 24.70
CA GLN A 133 -9.33 15.48 24.12
C GLN A 133 -8.65 14.40 23.27
N ASP A 134 -8.95 13.13 23.52
CA ASP A 134 -8.46 11.98 22.74
C ASP A 134 -9.24 11.78 21.41
N GLY A 135 -10.24 12.64 21.13
CA GLY A 135 -11.12 12.56 19.97
C GLY A 135 -12.25 11.54 20.11
N SER A 136 -12.36 10.83 21.23
CA SER A 136 -13.50 9.96 21.50
C SER A 136 -14.74 10.82 21.76
N VAL A 137 -15.91 10.32 21.37
CA VAL A 137 -17.19 10.99 21.62
C VAL A 137 -17.98 10.21 22.66
N TYR A 138 -18.38 10.87 23.71
CA TYR A 138 -19.18 10.30 24.79
C TYR A 138 -20.64 10.74 24.66
N LEU A 139 -21.56 9.81 24.85
CA LEU A 139 -23.00 10.07 24.87
C LEU A 139 -23.59 9.63 26.21
N LEU A 140 -24.59 10.35 26.69
CA LEU A 140 -25.30 9.99 27.93
C LEU A 140 -26.69 9.43 27.61
N ALA A 141 -26.86 8.12 27.75
CA ALA A 141 -28.16 7.47 27.65
C ALA A 141 -29.01 7.80 28.88
N ILE A 142 -30.28 8.17 28.67
CA ILE A 142 -31.16 8.65 29.75
C ILE A 142 -31.44 7.59 30.83
N HIS A 143 -31.46 6.30 30.48
CA HIS A 143 -31.85 5.26 31.41
C HIS A 143 -31.17 3.91 31.09
N PRO A 144 -30.47 3.27 32.04
CA PRO A 144 -30.12 3.75 33.38
C PRO A 144 -28.85 4.63 33.33
N TYR A 145 -28.97 5.91 32.97
CA TYR A 145 -27.86 6.90 32.99
C TYR A 145 -26.50 6.34 32.58
N THR A 146 -26.41 5.79 31.37
CA THR A 146 -25.22 5.06 30.91
C THR A 146 -24.36 5.96 30.05
N LEU A 147 -23.07 6.06 30.39
CA LEU A 147 -22.09 6.75 29.56
C LEU A 147 -21.61 5.81 28.45
N LEU A 148 -21.89 6.18 27.21
CA LEU A 148 -21.48 5.45 26.01
C LEU A 148 -20.22 6.10 25.45
N LYS A 149 -19.13 5.34 25.29
CA LYS A 149 -17.94 5.79 24.57
C LYS A 149 -18.02 5.32 23.13
N VAL A 150 -17.96 6.27 22.19
CA VAL A 150 -17.66 6.01 20.80
C VAL A 150 -16.17 6.33 20.61
N PRO A 151 -15.30 5.31 20.45
CA PRO A 151 -13.88 5.53 20.29
C PRO A 151 -13.59 6.43 19.09
N ALA A 152 -12.57 7.27 19.20
CA ALA A 152 -12.16 8.14 18.10
C ALA A 152 -11.90 7.38 16.78
N ASP A 153 -11.48 6.12 16.89
CA ASP A 153 -11.18 5.24 15.75
C ASP A 153 -12.43 4.75 15.01
N SER A 154 -13.55 4.55 15.71
CA SER A 154 -14.81 4.15 15.06
C SER A 154 -15.50 5.30 14.30
N LEU A 155 -15.03 6.54 14.51
CA LEU A 155 -15.55 7.75 13.85
C LEU A 155 -14.81 8.06 12.55
N LEU A 156 -13.74 7.32 12.26
CA LEU A 156 -12.98 7.51 11.05
C LEU A 156 -13.68 6.80 9.89
N ALA A 157 -13.48 7.33 8.68
CA ALA A 157 -13.88 6.58 7.49
C ALA A 157 -13.14 5.23 7.46
N ALA A 158 -13.82 4.20 6.97
CA ALA A 158 -13.17 2.93 6.67
C ALA A 158 -11.96 3.17 5.76
N TRP A 159 -10.87 2.44 6.01
CA TRP A 159 -9.66 2.56 5.22
C TRP A 159 -9.10 1.19 4.82
N PRO A 160 -8.83 0.95 3.53
CA PRO A 160 -9.02 1.89 2.41
C PRO A 160 -10.52 2.20 2.16
N PRO A 161 -10.85 3.29 1.44
CA PRO A 161 -12.23 3.63 1.15
C PRO A 161 -12.84 2.60 0.20
N GLU A 162 -14.16 2.67 -0.01
CA GLU A 162 -14.78 1.90 -1.09
C GLU A 162 -14.21 2.35 -2.44
N LEU A 163 -13.93 1.36 -3.31
CA LEU A 163 -13.46 1.62 -4.66
C LEU A 163 -14.67 1.99 -5.54
N PRO A 164 -14.72 3.19 -6.15
CA PRO A 164 -15.82 3.61 -7.00
C PRO A 164 -16.08 2.62 -8.13
N SER A 165 -17.36 2.39 -8.43
CA SER A 165 -17.83 1.51 -9.51
C SER A 165 -17.33 0.06 -9.43
N ALA A 166 -16.78 -0.36 -8.28
CA ALA A 166 -16.23 -1.69 -8.12
C ALA A 166 -17.32 -2.76 -8.05
N LYS A 167 -17.06 -3.90 -8.69
CA LYS A 167 -17.81 -5.14 -8.50
C LYS A 167 -16.90 -6.10 -7.74
N ASN A 168 -17.36 -6.60 -6.59
CA ASN A 168 -16.58 -7.49 -5.72
C ASN A 168 -15.20 -6.91 -5.34
N GLY A 169 -15.13 -5.59 -5.09
CA GLY A 169 -13.89 -4.91 -4.70
C GLY A 169 -12.93 -4.58 -5.86
N VAL A 170 -13.36 -4.80 -7.11
CA VAL A 170 -12.55 -4.57 -8.30
C VAL A 170 -13.23 -3.62 -9.28
N ALA A 171 -12.51 -2.60 -9.75
CA ALA A 171 -12.92 -1.72 -10.84
C ALA A 171 -12.17 -2.10 -12.13
N THR A 172 -12.82 -1.95 -13.27
CA THR A 172 -12.17 -2.12 -14.59
C THR A 172 -12.41 -0.87 -15.42
N VAL A 173 -11.32 -0.25 -15.86
CA VAL A 173 -11.30 0.99 -16.63
C VAL A 173 -10.72 0.71 -18.01
N ALA A 174 -11.47 1.08 -19.04
CA ALA A 174 -11.04 1.06 -20.43
C ALA A 174 -11.35 2.42 -21.04
N ASP A 175 -10.36 3.31 -21.07
CA ASP A 175 -10.52 4.70 -21.50
C ASP A 175 -9.38 5.09 -22.44
N LYS A 176 -9.71 5.83 -23.50
CA LYS A 176 -8.73 6.37 -24.45
C LYS A 176 -7.87 7.46 -23.81
N SER A 177 -8.32 8.10 -22.73
CA SER A 177 -7.55 9.12 -22.00
C SER A 177 -6.25 8.58 -21.42
N PHE A 178 -6.08 7.26 -21.30
CA PHE A 178 -4.78 6.66 -20.98
C PHE A 178 -3.69 7.01 -22.01
N LEU A 179 -4.03 7.43 -23.23
CA LEU A 179 -3.06 7.81 -24.26
C LEU A 179 -2.80 9.33 -24.31
N THR A 180 -3.46 10.12 -23.46
CA THR A 180 -3.27 11.57 -23.41
C THR A 180 -1.95 11.89 -22.71
N VAL A 181 -1.05 12.60 -23.39
CA VAL A 181 0.22 13.06 -22.81
C VAL A 181 -0.06 14.23 -21.86
N PRO A 182 0.28 14.13 -20.56
CA PRO A 182 0.08 15.22 -19.60
C PRO A 182 0.84 16.48 -20.01
N GLU A 183 0.30 17.66 -19.69
CA GLU A 183 0.89 18.96 -20.03
C GLU A 183 2.35 19.09 -19.55
N ALA A 184 2.62 18.72 -18.30
CA ALA A 184 3.98 18.72 -17.74
C ALA A 184 4.97 17.86 -18.53
N VAL A 185 4.50 16.76 -19.14
CA VAL A 185 5.31 15.88 -20.00
C VAL A 185 5.48 16.48 -21.39
N GLN A 186 4.47 17.17 -21.92
CA GLN A 186 4.57 17.88 -23.22
C GLN A 186 5.63 18.98 -23.18
N GLU A 187 5.75 19.70 -22.06
CA GLU A 187 6.81 20.68 -21.86
C GLU A 187 8.18 20.00 -21.67
N SER A 188 8.25 18.98 -20.82
CA SER A 188 9.52 18.34 -20.46
C SER A 188 10.14 17.57 -21.63
N ARG A 189 9.33 17.02 -22.54
CA ARG A 189 9.83 16.26 -23.70
C ARG A 189 10.53 17.11 -24.77
N THR A 190 10.41 18.45 -24.72
CA THR A 190 11.11 19.35 -25.64
C THR A 190 12.44 19.86 -25.07
N GLN A 191 12.78 19.50 -23.83
CA GLN A 191 14.03 19.91 -23.21
C GLN A 191 15.21 19.11 -23.75
N ASP A 192 16.38 19.74 -23.80
CA ASP A 192 17.63 19.09 -24.19
C ASP A 192 17.95 17.93 -23.25
N GLY A 193 18.31 16.78 -23.83
CA GLY A 193 18.62 15.55 -23.09
C GLY A 193 17.42 14.65 -22.80
N ALA A 194 16.19 15.09 -23.10
CA ALA A 194 15.00 14.29 -22.84
C ALA A 194 14.97 13.04 -23.73
N ALA A 195 14.80 11.86 -23.12
CA ALA A 195 14.67 10.61 -23.83
C ALA A 195 13.42 10.62 -24.74
N PRO A 196 13.55 10.40 -26.06
CA PRO A 196 12.43 10.43 -26.98
C PRO A 196 11.51 9.22 -26.73
N PHE A 197 10.21 9.44 -26.89
CA PHE A 197 9.21 8.37 -26.83
C PHE A 197 8.09 8.59 -27.85
N VAL A 198 7.44 7.49 -28.21
CA VAL A 198 6.16 7.45 -28.92
C VAL A 198 5.06 7.01 -27.96
N VAL A 199 3.79 7.28 -28.29
CA VAL A 199 2.64 6.81 -27.53
C VAL A 199 2.01 5.63 -28.29
N ALA A 200 1.54 4.62 -27.55
CA ALA A 200 0.75 3.53 -28.11
C ALA A 200 -0.48 4.05 -28.87
N GLN A 201 -0.95 3.27 -29.84
CA GLN A 201 -2.14 3.58 -30.63
C GLN A 201 -3.40 3.01 -30.00
N SER A 202 -3.28 1.90 -29.26
CA SER A 202 -4.39 1.25 -28.56
C SER A 202 -4.24 1.35 -27.05
N PRO A 203 -5.23 1.89 -26.31
CA PRO A 203 -5.15 2.00 -24.86
C PRO A 203 -5.22 0.60 -24.21
N PRO A 204 -4.57 0.40 -23.06
CA PRO A 204 -4.76 -0.81 -22.28
C PRO A 204 -6.13 -0.81 -21.60
N THR A 205 -6.53 -1.98 -21.08
CA THR A 205 -7.58 -2.09 -20.06
C THR A 205 -6.92 -2.25 -18.69
N VAL A 206 -7.34 -1.49 -17.70
CA VAL A 206 -6.79 -1.53 -16.34
C VAL A 206 -7.83 -2.06 -15.38
N THR A 207 -7.54 -3.19 -14.74
CA THR A 207 -8.30 -3.70 -13.60
C THR A 207 -7.58 -3.27 -12.31
N LEU A 208 -8.30 -2.66 -11.36
CA LEU A 208 -7.75 -2.09 -10.13
C LEU A 208 -8.47 -2.66 -8.89
N ALA A 209 -7.72 -2.93 -7.83
CA ALA A 209 -8.25 -3.32 -6.52
C ALA A 209 -7.47 -2.65 -5.38
N TYR A 210 -8.15 -2.12 -4.37
CA TYR A 210 -7.50 -1.65 -3.15
C TYR A 210 -7.13 -2.81 -2.22
N HIS A 211 -6.03 -2.65 -1.48
CA HIS A 211 -5.63 -3.61 -0.46
C HIS A 211 -6.52 -3.46 0.78
N GLN A 212 -7.59 -4.26 0.85
CA GLN A 212 -8.56 -4.25 1.94
C GLN A 212 -8.06 -5.02 3.18
N GLN A 213 -8.80 -4.98 4.29
CA GLN A 213 -8.50 -5.75 5.52
C GLN A 213 -7.18 -5.34 6.22
N LEU A 214 -6.86 -4.04 6.23
CA LEU A 214 -5.65 -3.48 6.84
C LEU A 214 -5.64 -3.52 8.40
N GLY A 215 -6.69 -4.09 8.99
CA GLY A 215 -6.90 -4.17 10.44
C GLY A 215 -7.34 -2.84 11.06
N GLU A 216 -7.32 -2.81 12.39
CA GLU A 216 -7.81 -1.68 13.17
C GLU A 216 -7.00 -0.40 12.94
N SER A 217 -7.71 0.73 12.95
CA SER A 217 -7.14 2.09 12.87
C SER A 217 -6.24 2.32 11.65
N ALA A 218 -6.48 1.57 10.55
CA ALA A 218 -5.68 1.60 9.33
C ALA A 218 -5.46 3.02 8.78
N ILE A 219 -6.46 3.89 8.86
CA ILE A 219 -6.40 5.29 8.40
C ILE A 219 -5.41 6.17 9.19
N ARG A 220 -5.05 5.79 10.41
CA ARG A 220 -4.09 6.51 11.27
C ARG A 220 -2.67 5.96 11.16
N ARG A 221 -2.51 4.82 10.50
CA ARG A 221 -1.20 4.22 10.31
C ARG A 221 -0.32 5.15 9.49
N ARG A 222 0.99 5.08 9.76
CA ARG A 222 1.95 6.08 9.27
C ARG A 222 1.94 6.17 7.76
N LEU A 223 2.10 5.05 7.06
CA LEU A 223 2.25 5.04 5.61
C LEU A 223 2.02 3.65 5.00
N TRP A 224 0.79 3.32 4.62
CA TRP A 224 0.54 2.12 3.81
C TRP A 224 1.26 2.23 2.46
N SER A 225 2.15 1.29 2.20
CA SER A 225 3.03 1.31 1.02
C SER A 225 3.57 -0.07 0.63
N SER A 226 3.89 -0.23 -0.66
CA SER A 226 4.50 -1.39 -1.31
C SER A 226 5.97 -1.09 -1.66
N TRP A 227 6.88 -2.00 -1.34
CA TRP A 227 8.33 -1.80 -1.49
C TRP A 227 9.08 -2.98 -2.12
N GLY A 228 8.47 -4.15 -2.11
CA GLY A 228 9.04 -5.36 -2.70
C GLY A 228 8.50 -5.62 -4.10
N ASP A 229 9.29 -6.36 -4.86
CA ASP A 229 8.87 -6.89 -6.14
C ASP A 229 7.88 -8.06 -5.96
N ILE A 230 6.98 -8.24 -6.93
CA ILE A 230 5.87 -9.20 -6.85
C ILE A 230 6.24 -10.55 -7.49
N CYS A 231 5.45 -11.57 -7.18
CA CYS A 231 5.55 -12.89 -7.80
C CYS A 231 4.37 -13.15 -8.72
N VAL A 232 4.61 -13.66 -9.94
CA VAL A 232 3.58 -14.40 -10.69
C VAL A 232 3.95 -15.88 -10.54
N ALA A 233 3.13 -16.62 -9.81
CA ALA A 233 3.36 -18.03 -9.54
C ALA A 233 2.98 -18.88 -10.77
N SER A 234 3.44 -20.13 -10.77
CA SER A 234 3.21 -21.08 -11.86
C SER A 234 1.74 -21.42 -12.13
N ASP A 235 0.86 -21.20 -11.16
CA ASP A 235 -0.60 -21.34 -11.31
C ASP A 235 -1.29 -20.08 -11.88
N GLY A 236 -0.51 -19.02 -12.16
CA GLY A 236 -0.98 -17.75 -12.69
C GLY A 236 -1.44 -16.74 -11.62
N ARG A 237 -1.49 -17.13 -10.34
CA ARG A 237 -1.80 -16.18 -9.25
C ARG A 237 -0.63 -15.24 -9.01
N VAL A 238 -0.94 -14.06 -8.49
CA VAL A 238 0.06 -13.01 -8.29
C VAL A 238 0.15 -12.66 -6.82
N TYR A 239 1.34 -12.68 -6.23
CA TYR A 239 1.57 -12.42 -4.81
C TYR A 239 2.34 -11.13 -4.59
N MET A 240 1.87 -10.29 -3.67
CA MET A 240 2.45 -8.97 -3.39
C MET A 240 2.41 -8.62 -1.91
N GLY A 241 3.40 -7.85 -1.46
CA GLY A 241 3.53 -7.39 -0.09
C GLY A 241 3.19 -5.91 0.07
N ILE A 242 2.56 -5.56 1.19
CA ILE A 242 2.42 -4.17 1.65
C ILE A 242 2.77 -4.06 3.13
N GLY A 243 3.05 -2.86 3.60
CA GLY A 243 3.30 -2.57 5.01
C GLY A 243 2.94 -1.15 5.40
N ASP A 244 2.81 -0.92 6.71
CA ASP A 244 2.32 0.36 7.27
C ASP A 244 3.41 1.36 7.61
N HIS A 245 4.69 0.96 7.51
CA HIS A 245 5.85 1.73 7.98
C HIS A 245 5.69 2.21 9.43
N GLY A 246 4.99 1.43 10.25
CA GLY A 246 4.68 1.72 11.64
C GLY A 246 5.90 1.72 12.55
N ASN A 247 5.64 1.70 13.86
CA ASN A 247 6.71 1.66 14.86
C ASN A 247 7.29 0.24 14.95
N ASP A 248 8.33 0.00 14.15
CA ASP A 248 9.06 -1.25 14.06
C ASP A 248 9.98 -1.51 15.25
N ARG A 249 10.28 -0.51 16.09
CA ARG A 249 11.09 -0.66 17.30
C ARG A 249 10.32 -1.27 18.45
N ASP A 250 9.11 -0.77 18.70
CA ASP A 250 8.35 -1.11 19.92
C ASP A 250 7.20 -2.09 19.68
N GLY A 251 7.04 -2.59 18.45
CA GLY A 251 6.13 -3.70 18.17
C GLY A 251 4.79 -3.34 17.51
N ASP A 252 4.55 -2.11 17.07
CA ASP A 252 3.26 -1.69 16.47
C ASP A 252 3.31 -1.51 14.94
N ALA A 253 4.22 -2.22 14.26
CA ALA A 253 4.20 -2.25 12.80
C ALA A 253 3.36 -3.42 12.25
N ARG A 254 2.94 -3.28 10.99
CA ARG A 254 2.12 -4.28 10.28
C ARG A 254 2.60 -4.45 8.86
N CYS A 255 2.64 -5.71 8.40
CA CYS A 255 2.80 -6.03 6.99
C CYS A 255 2.04 -7.29 6.60
N PHE A 256 1.71 -7.37 5.32
CA PHE A 256 0.76 -8.34 4.77
C PHE A 256 1.23 -8.86 3.42
N VAL A 257 0.88 -10.12 3.10
CA VAL A 257 0.93 -10.65 1.73
C VAL A 257 -0.48 -10.79 1.20
N TYR A 258 -0.69 -10.33 -0.03
CA TYR A 258 -1.92 -10.48 -0.79
C TYR A 258 -1.71 -11.40 -1.98
N CYS A 259 -2.81 -12.00 -2.43
CA CYS A 259 -2.88 -12.83 -3.62
C CYS A 259 -3.97 -12.28 -4.55
N TRP A 260 -3.59 -11.99 -5.80
CA TRP A 260 -4.52 -11.73 -6.88
C TRP A 260 -4.81 -13.03 -7.65
N ASP A 261 -6.08 -13.39 -7.73
CA ASP A 261 -6.57 -14.46 -8.59
C ASP A 261 -7.11 -13.84 -9.89
N PRO A 262 -6.41 -14.00 -11.04
CA PRO A 262 -6.85 -13.40 -12.29
C PRO A 262 -8.10 -14.03 -12.88
N GLN A 263 -8.44 -15.28 -12.52
CA GLN A 263 -9.64 -15.95 -13.00
C GLN A 263 -10.88 -15.43 -12.26
N GLN A 264 -10.77 -15.25 -10.94
CA GLN A 264 -11.86 -14.76 -10.10
C GLN A 264 -11.95 -13.24 -10.05
N GLN A 265 -10.91 -12.54 -10.54
CA GLN A 265 -10.72 -11.09 -10.38
C GLN A 265 -10.92 -10.66 -8.93
N ARG A 266 -10.12 -11.24 -8.03
CA ARG A 266 -10.20 -10.96 -6.59
C ARG A 266 -8.81 -10.79 -5.99
N LEU A 267 -8.68 -9.81 -5.08
CA LEU A 267 -7.49 -9.57 -4.28
C LEU A 267 -7.76 -9.96 -2.82
N ASP A 268 -7.09 -10.99 -2.32
CA ASP A 268 -7.27 -11.50 -0.97
C ASP A 268 -6.01 -11.27 -0.13
N GLN A 269 -6.17 -10.89 1.14
CA GLN A 269 -5.08 -10.96 2.11
C GLN A 269 -4.87 -12.43 2.48
N VAL A 270 -3.68 -12.96 2.20
CA VAL A 270 -3.35 -14.37 2.44
C VAL A 270 -2.39 -14.58 3.61
N VAL A 271 -1.63 -13.54 3.99
CA VAL A 271 -0.77 -13.55 5.17
C VAL A 271 -0.90 -12.25 5.94
N ASP A 272 -1.09 -12.39 7.26
CA ASP A 272 -0.97 -11.33 8.25
C ASP A 272 0.23 -11.63 9.16
N MET A 273 1.29 -10.84 9.04
CA MET A 273 2.52 -11.11 9.77
C MET A 273 2.37 -10.93 11.27
N ASN A 274 1.39 -10.17 11.75
CA ASN A 274 1.13 -10.05 13.18
C ASN A 274 0.37 -11.27 13.73
N LYS A 275 -0.19 -12.13 12.86
CA LYS A 275 -0.69 -13.46 13.24
C LYS A 275 0.41 -14.52 13.17
N VAL A 276 1.33 -14.41 12.22
CA VAL A 276 2.45 -15.36 12.04
C VAL A 276 3.51 -15.15 13.12
N SER A 277 3.92 -13.91 13.34
CA SER A 277 4.89 -13.49 14.35
C SER A 277 4.27 -12.36 15.19
N PRO A 278 3.46 -12.70 16.21
CA PRO A 278 2.78 -11.70 17.02
C PRO A 278 3.77 -10.71 17.65
N PRO A 279 3.45 -9.41 17.61
CA PRO A 279 4.29 -8.39 18.22
C PRO A 279 4.42 -8.62 19.72
N ARG A 280 5.58 -8.26 20.26
CA ARG A 280 5.87 -8.29 21.69
C ARG A 280 6.42 -6.94 22.09
N ASP A 281 5.94 -6.40 23.20
CA ASP A 281 6.36 -5.10 23.70
C ASP A 281 7.90 -5.04 23.84
N GLY A 282 8.50 -4.02 23.23
CA GLY A 282 9.94 -3.81 23.26
C GLY A 282 10.76 -4.78 22.42
N HIS A 283 10.14 -5.56 21.53
CA HIS A 283 10.80 -6.32 20.47
C HIS A 283 10.49 -5.71 19.09
N PRO A 284 11.42 -5.88 18.13
CA PRO A 284 11.21 -5.38 16.79
C PRO A 284 10.03 -6.07 16.11
N SER A 285 9.31 -5.32 15.28
CA SER A 285 8.20 -5.82 14.46
C SER A 285 8.40 -5.50 12.99
N TRP A 286 7.83 -6.34 12.13
CA TRP A 286 7.96 -6.20 10.69
C TRP A 286 7.03 -5.13 10.14
N SER A 287 7.60 -4.07 9.57
CA SER A 287 6.83 -2.96 9.01
C SER A 287 6.69 -2.98 7.49
N LYS A 288 7.46 -3.84 6.81
CA LYS A 288 7.41 -3.96 5.34
C LYS A 288 7.90 -5.32 4.85
N ILE A 289 7.45 -5.67 3.65
CA ILE A 289 8.02 -6.71 2.79
C ILE A 289 8.67 -5.98 1.62
N HIS A 290 10.00 -5.89 1.64
CA HIS A 290 10.78 -5.15 0.64
C HIS A 290 11.62 -6.08 -0.24
N ALA A 291 12.02 -7.23 0.29
CA ALA A 291 12.62 -8.28 -0.54
C ALA A 291 11.59 -8.77 -1.57
N LYS A 292 12.08 -9.33 -2.67
CA LYS A 292 11.21 -9.90 -3.71
C LYS A 292 10.42 -11.08 -3.14
N ILE A 293 9.15 -11.17 -3.53
CA ILE A 293 8.35 -12.37 -3.30
C ILE A 293 8.60 -13.32 -4.47
N ASP A 294 8.94 -14.57 -4.16
CA ASP A 294 9.32 -15.57 -5.15
C ASP A 294 8.54 -16.87 -4.97
N GLU A 295 8.36 -17.63 -6.05
CA GLU A 295 7.86 -19.01 -5.98
C GLU A 295 9.04 -19.98 -5.94
N GLY A 296 9.05 -20.88 -4.95
CA GLY A 296 10.07 -21.92 -4.84
C GLY A 296 9.84 -23.11 -5.77
N PRO A 297 10.82 -24.03 -5.84
CA PRO A 297 10.68 -25.25 -6.64
C PRO A 297 9.57 -26.19 -6.15
N ASP A 298 9.10 -26.02 -4.92
CA ASP A 298 8.01 -26.77 -4.30
C ASP A 298 6.63 -26.11 -4.49
N GLY A 299 6.54 -25.03 -5.27
CA GLY A 299 5.30 -24.28 -5.52
C GLY A 299 4.80 -23.45 -4.34
N ALA A 300 5.60 -23.36 -3.26
CA ALA A 300 5.31 -22.44 -2.16
C ALA A 300 5.82 -21.03 -2.47
N ILE A 301 5.26 -20.04 -1.78
CA ILE A 301 5.61 -18.63 -1.92
C ILE A 301 6.57 -18.25 -0.80
N TYR A 302 7.70 -17.67 -1.17
CA TYR A 302 8.77 -17.28 -0.27
C TYR A 302 8.93 -15.77 -0.23
N PHE A 303 9.10 -15.23 0.97
CA PHE A 303 9.25 -13.80 1.18
C PHE A 303 10.02 -13.53 2.48
N SER A 304 10.65 -12.36 2.56
CA SER A 304 11.32 -11.88 3.77
C SER A 304 10.75 -10.53 4.17
N CYS A 305 10.45 -10.39 5.46
CA CYS A 305 10.11 -9.13 6.06
C CYS A 305 11.36 -8.36 6.48
N THR A 306 11.22 -7.06 6.72
CA THR A 306 12.30 -6.20 7.22
C THR A 306 11.73 -5.00 7.98
N LEU A 307 12.62 -4.26 8.65
CA LEU A 307 12.35 -3.01 9.34
C LEU A 307 12.12 -1.85 8.35
N ASN A 308 11.73 -0.68 8.82
CA ASN A 308 11.62 0.55 8.02
C ASN A 308 12.91 0.86 7.26
N ASP A 309 14.05 0.50 7.84
CA ASP A 309 15.37 0.42 7.20
C ASP A 309 16.08 -0.81 7.76
N GLY A 310 16.44 -1.78 6.91
CA GLY A 310 17.00 -3.05 7.37
C GLY A 310 18.38 -2.89 8.02
N ASN A 311 19.10 -1.80 7.73
CA ASN A 311 20.36 -1.47 8.40
C ASN A 311 20.19 -1.22 9.90
N ARG A 312 18.97 -0.90 10.36
CA ARG A 312 18.67 -0.69 11.78
C ARG A 312 18.71 -1.98 12.60
N ALA A 313 18.77 -3.14 11.96
CA ALA A 313 19.00 -4.41 12.65
C ALA A 313 20.35 -4.44 13.40
N GLY A 314 21.33 -3.63 12.98
CA GLY A 314 22.60 -3.45 13.69
C GLY A 314 22.55 -2.42 14.83
N ASN A 315 21.45 -1.68 15.00
CA ASN A 315 21.31 -0.67 16.04
C ASN A 315 20.75 -1.31 17.32
N ASP A 316 21.49 -1.18 18.44
CA ASP A 316 21.09 -1.71 19.74
C ASP A 316 19.73 -1.15 20.24
N ASP A 317 19.30 0.03 19.77
CA ASP A 317 17.98 0.58 20.06
C ASP A 317 16.81 -0.33 19.63
N TYR A 318 17.02 -1.14 18.59
CA TYR A 318 16.04 -2.09 18.04
C TYR A 318 16.07 -3.45 18.75
N ARG A 319 17.00 -3.63 19.71
CA ARG A 319 17.09 -4.82 20.58
C ARG A 319 17.13 -6.14 19.81
N PHE A 320 17.71 -6.08 18.61
CA PHE A 320 18.05 -7.24 17.81
C PHE A 320 19.35 -7.80 18.37
N ASP A 321 19.29 -8.61 19.42
CA ASP A 321 20.48 -9.20 20.03
C ASP A 321 20.81 -10.60 19.48
N SER A 322 21.89 -11.20 19.96
CA SER A 322 22.37 -12.51 19.50
C SER A 322 21.44 -13.68 19.87
N THR A 323 20.43 -13.46 20.70
CA THR A 323 19.41 -14.46 21.05
C THR A 323 18.25 -14.48 20.07
N LEU A 324 18.09 -13.44 19.24
CA LEU A 324 17.09 -13.38 18.18
C LEU A 324 17.69 -13.81 16.84
N PRO A 325 16.96 -14.63 16.04
CA PRO A 325 17.33 -14.85 14.66
C PRO A 325 17.30 -13.53 13.91
N GLY A 326 18.08 -13.39 12.84
CA GLY A 326 17.97 -12.32 11.85
C GLY A 326 16.54 -12.15 11.30
N GLY A 327 16.40 -11.30 10.29
CA GLY A 327 15.24 -11.39 9.39
C GLY A 327 15.05 -12.84 8.95
N GLN A 328 13.82 -13.23 8.65
CA GLN A 328 13.50 -14.62 8.35
C GLN A 328 12.98 -14.77 6.93
N LEU A 329 13.35 -15.87 6.28
CA LEU A 329 12.72 -16.34 5.07
C LEU A 329 11.47 -17.12 5.46
N TYR A 330 10.30 -16.60 5.12
CA TYR A 330 9.02 -17.25 5.35
C TYR A 330 8.61 -18.05 4.11
N ARG A 331 7.86 -19.12 4.36
CA ARG A 331 7.25 -19.98 3.34
C ARG A 331 5.74 -20.02 3.57
N TYR A 332 4.98 -19.49 2.62
CA TYR A 332 3.53 -19.63 2.54
C TYR A 332 3.17 -20.76 1.57
N ALA A 333 2.39 -21.74 2.05
CA ALA A 333 1.89 -22.85 1.23
C ALA A 333 0.44 -22.56 0.78
N PRO A 334 0.18 -22.19 -0.50
CA PRO A 334 -1.16 -21.84 -0.95
C PRO A 334 -2.20 -22.94 -0.73
N ALA A 335 -1.80 -24.20 -0.87
CA ALA A 335 -2.68 -25.36 -0.70
C ALA A 335 -3.27 -25.51 0.71
N THR A 336 -2.55 -25.07 1.74
CA THR A 336 -2.98 -25.20 3.15
C THR A 336 -3.20 -23.86 3.83
N SER A 337 -2.89 -22.74 3.15
CA SER A 337 -2.86 -21.39 3.72
C SER A 337 -1.99 -21.27 4.98
N LEU A 338 -0.96 -22.11 5.13
CA LEU A 338 -0.04 -22.08 6.26
C LEU A 338 1.19 -21.26 5.92
N THR A 339 1.59 -20.38 6.82
CA THR A 339 2.89 -19.68 6.78
C THR A 339 3.79 -20.25 7.86
N SER A 340 5.03 -20.59 7.51
CA SER A 340 6.06 -21.06 8.45
C SER A 340 7.36 -20.31 8.23
N VAL A 341 8.18 -20.19 9.29
CA VAL A 341 9.59 -19.83 9.14
C VAL A 341 10.29 -20.97 8.41
N PHE A 342 10.99 -20.65 7.32
CA PHE A 342 11.75 -21.62 6.54
C PHE A 342 13.24 -21.58 6.85
N ALA A 343 13.80 -20.37 6.98
CA ALA A 343 15.19 -20.17 7.36
C ALA A 343 15.36 -18.82 8.08
N ASP A 344 16.39 -18.75 8.92
CA ASP A 344 16.81 -17.52 9.58
C ASP A 344 18.01 -16.93 8.83
N LEU A 345 18.00 -15.61 8.62
CA LEU A 345 19.21 -14.88 8.29
C LEU A 345 20.16 -14.84 9.50
N PRO A 346 21.45 -14.55 9.31
CA PRO A 346 22.37 -14.33 10.42
C PRO A 346 21.83 -13.28 11.41
N SER A 347 22.16 -13.45 12.70
CA SER A 347 21.72 -12.50 13.73
C SER A 347 22.11 -11.07 13.38
N ARG A 348 21.27 -10.10 13.76
CA ARG A 348 21.43 -8.67 13.45
C ARG A 348 21.45 -8.32 11.97
N ARG A 349 21.01 -9.24 11.08
CA ARG A 349 20.85 -8.95 9.64
C ARG A 349 19.39 -8.92 9.24
N CYS A 350 19.09 -8.08 8.26
CA CYS A 350 17.83 -8.06 7.54
C CYS A 350 18.12 -8.09 6.03
N THR A 351 17.08 -8.15 5.20
CA THR A 351 17.24 -7.94 3.76
C THR A 351 16.09 -7.15 3.17
N ALA A 352 16.41 -6.32 2.18
CA ALA A 352 15.45 -5.61 1.35
C ALA A 352 15.59 -6.02 -0.14
N THR A 353 16.47 -6.97 -0.46
CA THR A 353 16.77 -7.34 -1.84
C THR A 353 17.09 -8.81 -1.91
N SER A 354 16.27 -9.55 -2.64
CA SER A 354 16.39 -10.99 -2.81
C SER A 354 15.99 -11.41 -4.22
N LEU A 355 16.35 -12.63 -4.58
CA LEU A 355 15.93 -13.30 -5.80
C LEU A 355 16.08 -14.81 -5.65
N MET A 356 15.10 -15.57 -6.15
CA MET A 356 15.15 -17.03 -6.22
C MET A 356 15.75 -17.53 -7.54
N ASP A 357 16.86 -18.27 -7.48
CA ASP A 357 17.24 -19.19 -8.56
C ASP A 357 16.43 -20.48 -8.39
N ARG A 358 15.25 -20.51 -9.01
CA ARG A 358 14.34 -21.66 -8.94
C ARG A 358 14.93 -22.92 -9.59
N GLN A 359 15.75 -22.77 -10.62
CA GLN A 359 16.36 -23.89 -11.34
C GLN A 359 17.36 -24.64 -10.44
N ARG A 360 18.17 -23.90 -9.69
CA ARG A 360 19.18 -24.48 -8.78
C ARG A 360 18.67 -24.64 -7.35
N GLY A 361 17.52 -24.06 -7.01
CA GLY A 361 16.93 -24.10 -5.68
C GLY A 361 17.77 -23.29 -4.68
N ILE A 362 18.20 -22.09 -5.08
CA ILE A 362 19.01 -21.19 -4.24
C ILE A 362 18.24 -19.88 -4.09
N TRP A 363 18.04 -19.45 -2.84
CA TRP A 363 17.55 -18.12 -2.56
C TRP A 363 18.74 -17.21 -2.24
N TRP A 364 18.89 -16.15 -3.03
CA TRP A 364 19.94 -15.14 -2.86
C TRP A 364 19.36 -13.90 -2.22
N CYS A 365 20.14 -13.23 -1.38
CA CYS A 365 19.81 -11.92 -0.87
C CYS A 365 21.05 -11.07 -0.58
N ASN A 366 20.84 -9.75 -0.49
CA ASN A 366 21.82 -8.85 0.14
C ASN A 366 21.50 -8.75 1.62
N LEU A 367 22.44 -9.12 2.49
CA LEU A 367 22.37 -8.86 3.92
C LEU A 367 22.61 -7.37 4.18
N GLU A 368 21.71 -6.75 4.94
CA GLU A 368 21.83 -5.38 5.45
C GLU A 368 22.26 -5.40 6.93
N ALA A 369 22.83 -4.29 7.41
CA ALA A 369 23.48 -4.14 8.72
C ALA A 369 24.79 -4.93 8.85
N GLY A 370 25.23 -5.22 10.09
CA GLY A 370 26.57 -5.74 10.39
C GLY A 370 27.67 -4.68 10.24
N ASP A 371 28.88 -5.12 9.90
CA ASP A 371 30.03 -4.24 9.61
C ASP A 371 30.02 -3.74 8.15
N GLY A 372 29.02 -4.16 7.36
CA GLY A 372 28.80 -3.78 5.97
C GLY A 372 27.85 -4.77 5.27
N ASN A 373 27.33 -4.38 4.09
CA ASN A 373 26.43 -5.27 3.35
C ASN A 373 27.18 -6.45 2.71
N ALA A 374 26.53 -7.60 2.61
CA ALA A 374 27.11 -8.83 2.04
C ALA A 374 26.12 -9.55 1.11
N LEU A 375 26.63 -10.31 0.14
CA LEU A 375 25.84 -11.26 -0.65
C LEU A 375 25.72 -12.57 0.13
N TRP A 376 24.51 -13.11 0.23
CA TRP A 376 24.23 -14.36 0.91
C TRP A 376 23.34 -15.27 0.07
N GLY A 377 23.69 -16.55 0.03
CA GLY A 377 22.94 -17.57 -0.70
C GLY A 377 22.52 -18.69 0.23
N PHE A 378 21.27 -19.14 0.12
CA PHE A 378 20.70 -20.24 0.89
C PHE A 378 20.27 -21.37 -0.03
N ASN A 379 20.76 -22.58 0.23
CA ASN A 379 20.33 -23.75 -0.52
C ASN A 379 19.00 -24.27 0.04
N MET A 380 17.93 -24.07 -0.72
CA MET A 380 16.55 -24.39 -0.32
C MET A 380 16.35 -25.89 -0.09
N ARG A 381 17.03 -26.75 -0.86
CA ARG A 381 16.91 -28.20 -0.73
C ARG A 381 17.68 -28.75 0.47
N ALA A 382 18.89 -28.23 0.69
CA ALA A 382 19.75 -28.67 1.77
C ALA A 382 19.40 -28.02 3.12
N GLY A 383 18.59 -26.95 3.12
CA GLY A 383 18.19 -26.23 4.32
C GLY A 383 19.37 -25.57 5.04
N LYS A 384 20.37 -25.08 4.29
CA LYS A 384 21.56 -24.46 4.89
C LYS A 384 22.16 -23.35 4.02
N PRO A 385 22.91 -22.41 4.62
CA PRO A 385 23.67 -21.42 3.89
C PRO A 385 24.61 -22.09 2.87
N LEU A 386 24.66 -21.52 1.67
CA LEU A 386 25.51 -21.93 0.57
C LEU A 386 26.77 -21.07 0.49
N HIS A 387 26.61 -19.76 0.64
CA HIS A 387 27.67 -18.77 0.48
C HIS A 387 27.36 -17.49 1.25
N GLU A 388 28.40 -16.83 1.73
CA GLU A 388 28.36 -15.49 2.30
C GLU A 388 29.66 -14.78 1.93
N THR A 389 29.57 -13.58 1.36
CA THR A 389 30.75 -12.74 1.13
C THR A 389 31.14 -11.98 2.39
N PRO A 390 32.40 -11.54 2.54
CA PRO A 390 32.76 -10.61 3.61
C PRO A 390 31.87 -9.36 3.62
N ASP A 391 31.63 -8.81 4.81
CA ASP A 391 30.94 -7.52 4.97
C ASP A 391 31.66 -6.41 4.18
N GLY A 392 30.86 -5.56 3.54
CA GLY A 392 31.34 -4.47 2.69
C GLY A 392 31.57 -4.87 1.23
N THR A 393 31.49 -6.17 0.89
CA THR A 393 31.60 -6.63 -0.51
C THR A 393 30.48 -6.03 -1.39
N ILE A 394 29.28 -5.84 -0.83
CA ILE A 394 28.17 -5.17 -1.51
C ILE A 394 28.27 -3.66 -1.26
N GLY A 395 28.66 -2.90 -2.28
CA GLY A 395 28.74 -1.43 -2.20
C GLY A 395 27.38 -0.75 -2.23
N PHE A 396 26.41 -1.34 -2.94
CA PHE A 396 25.06 -0.80 -3.03
C PHE A 396 23.98 -1.89 -3.07
N ASN A 397 23.26 -2.03 -1.97
CA ASN A 397 22.42 -3.21 -1.70
C ASN A 397 21.04 -3.22 -2.36
N ARG A 398 20.75 -2.35 -3.33
CA ARG A 398 19.39 -2.22 -3.92
C ARG A 398 19.08 -3.16 -5.07
N ASN A 399 20.07 -3.86 -5.63
CA ASN A 399 19.87 -4.77 -6.75
C ASN A 399 21.04 -5.76 -6.92
N PHE A 400 20.73 -6.92 -7.49
CA PHE A 400 21.65 -7.83 -8.17
C PHE A 400 20.87 -8.61 -9.24
N ALA A 401 21.57 -9.21 -10.20
CA ALA A 401 20.98 -9.99 -11.28
C ALA A 401 21.46 -11.45 -11.24
N LEU A 402 20.56 -12.37 -11.57
CA LEU A 402 20.88 -13.77 -11.81
C LEU A 402 21.28 -13.97 -13.28
N LEU A 403 22.47 -14.52 -13.49
CA LEU A 403 22.96 -14.96 -14.79
C LEU A 403 22.51 -16.41 -15.06
N ARG A 404 22.43 -16.79 -16.33
CA ARG A 404 21.90 -18.09 -16.79
C ARG A 404 22.72 -19.27 -16.29
N ASP A 405 24.02 -19.08 -16.13
CA ASP A 405 24.93 -20.09 -15.56
C ASP A 405 24.75 -20.28 -14.04
N GLY A 406 23.98 -19.40 -13.39
CA GLY A 406 23.71 -19.38 -11.94
C GLY A 406 24.57 -18.38 -11.17
N SER A 407 25.48 -17.70 -11.86
CA SER A 407 26.33 -16.65 -11.30
C SER A 407 25.49 -15.42 -10.94
N ILE A 408 26.00 -14.60 -10.02
CA ILE A 408 25.32 -13.38 -9.56
C ILE A 408 26.13 -12.15 -9.96
N LEU A 409 25.52 -11.25 -10.73
CA LEU A 409 26.04 -9.91 -11.00
C LEU A 409 25.50 -8.93 -9.96
N PHE A 410 26.35 -8.21 -9.25
CA PHE A 410 25.93 -7.33 -8.17
C PHE A 410 26.72 -6.02 -8.14
N ASN A 411 26.24 -5.07 -7.33
CA ASN A 411 26.92 -3.80 -7.09
C ASN A 411 28.05 -3.98 -6.06
N GLY A 412 29.29 -4.02 -6.53
CA GLY A 412 30.47 -3.94 -5.67
C GLY A 412 30.67 -2.51 -5.13
N GLU A 413 31.79 -2.28 -4.44
CA GLU A 413 32.08 -0.98 -3.79
C GLU A 413 32.16 0.20 -4.78
N ASN A 414 32.92 0.02 -5.88
CA ASN A 414 33.19 1.08 -6.86
C ASN A 414 32.83 0.70 -8.31
N SER A 415 32.52 -0.58 -8.56
CA SER A 415 32.20 -1.13 -9.87
C SER A 415 31.27 -2.33 -9.72
N LEU A 416 30.81 -2.89 -10.84
CA LEU A 416 30.09 -4.15 -10.80
C LEU A 416 31.03 -5.28 -10.39
N ALA A 417 30.48 -6.30 -9.73
CA ALA A 417 31.21 -7.50 -9.36
C ALA A 417 30.36 -8.73 -9.65
N THR A 418 31.00 -9.88 -9.74
CA THR A 418 30.34 -11.16 -10.02
C THR A 418 30.72 -12.20 -8.98
N TYR A 419 29.74 -13.00 -8.55
CA TYR A 419 29.96 -14.29 -7.91
C TYR A 419 29.81 -15.36 -8.99
N ASP A 420 30.88 -16.10 -9.27
CA ASP A 420 30.89 -17.19 -10.25
C ASP A 420 30.37 -18.48 -9.60
N ALA A 421 29.29 -19.04 -10.15
CA ALA A 421 28.62 -20.20 -9.54
C ALA A 421 29.45 -21.50 -9.63
N ALA A 422 30.35 -21.62 -10.60
CA ALA A 422 31.15 -22.82 -10.80
C ALA A 422 32.36 -22.88 -9.85
N THR A 423 33.08 -21.76 -9.74
CA THR A 423 34.30 -21.60 -8.93
C THR A 423 34.01 -21.11 -7.52
N LYS A 424 32.82 -20.53 -7.29
CA LYS A 424 32.38 -19.90 -6.03
C LYS A 424 33.26 -18.73 -5.61
N GLN A 425 33.88 -18.04 -6.59
CA GLN A 425 34.75 -16.91 -6.36
C GLN A 425 34.05 -15.60 -6.70
N VAL A 426 34.46 -14.54 -6.02
CA VAL A 426 34.03 -13.17 -6.32
C VAL A 426 35.09 -12.47 -7.15
N SER A 427 34.68 -11.85 -8.25
CA SER A 427 35.53 -11.07 -9.15
C SER A 427 34.98 -9.66 -9.32
N VAL A 428 35.80 -8.65 -9.01
CA VAL A 428 35.49 -7.24 -9.30
C VAL A 428 35.71 -6.98 -10.78
N LEU A 429 34.71 -6.42 -11.46
CA LEU A 429 34.77 -6.10 -12.88
C LEU A 429 35.27 -4.67 -13.09
N GLN A 430 35.81 -4.40 -14.28
CA GLN A 430 36.10 -3.03 -14.73
C GLN A 430 34.83 -2.28 -15.16
N ALA A 431 33.71 -3.00 -15.32
CA ALA A 431 32.41 -2.44 -15.65
C ALA A 431 31.93 -1.41 -14.61
N SER A 432 31.78 -0.17 -15.03
CA SER A 432 31.27 0.93 -14.20
C SER A 432 29.94 1.46 -14.75
N LEU A 433 29.10 1.97 -13.85
CA LEU A 433 27.82 2.63 -14.15
C LEU A 433 27.93 4.17 -14.10
N GLY A 434 29.14 4.69 -14.33
CA GLY A 434 29.47 6.11 -14.23
C GLY A 434 29.30 6.63 -12.80
N ASP A 435 28.72 7.82 -12.64
CA ASP A 435 28.52 8.47 -11.33
C ASP A 435 27.40 7.84 -10.48
N SER A 436 26.84 6.70 -10.90
CA SER A 436 25.83 5.98 -10.12
C SER A 436 26.47 4.99 -9.16
N PRO A 437 26.03 4.91 -7.89
CA PRO A 437 26.57 3.94 -6.92
C PRO A 437 26.25 2.48 -7.28
N GLY A 438 25.37 2.25 -8.25
CA GLY A 438 25.04 0.92 -8.72
C GLY A 438 23.76 0.86 -9.55
N MET A 439 23.39 -0.37 -9.89
CA MET A 439 22.10 -0.75 -10.45
C MET A 439 21.01 -0.52 -9.40
N ARG A 440 19.87 0.04 -9.82
CA ARG A 440 18.68 0.13 -8.99
C ARG A 440 17.71 -1.01 -9.24
N CYS A 441 17.60 -1.45 -10.48
CA CYS A 441 16.86 -2.63 -10.89
C CYS A 441 17.52 -3.23 -12.13
N SER A 442 17.26 -4.51 -12.37
CA SER A 442 17.68 -5.21 -13.58
C SER A 442 16.75 -6.38 -13.90
N THR A 443 16.77 -6.80 -15.16
CA THR A 443 16.23 -8.07 -15.61
C THR A 443 17.13 -9.24 -15.19
N GLY A 444 16.68 -10.47 -15.41
CA GLY A 444 17.60 -11.60 -15.57
C GLY A 444 18.39 -11.51 -16.88
N GLU A 445 19.37 -12.38 -17.06
CA GLU A 445 20.13 -12.48 -18.30
C GLU A 445 19.30 -13.10 -19.44
N THR A 446 19.28 -12.43 -20.59
CA THR A 446 18.60 -12.87 -21.82
C THR A 446 19.28 -14.09 -22.45
N GLN A 447 18.60 -14.76 -23.38
CA GLN A 447 19.19 -15.81 -24.23
C GLN A 447 20.42 -15.34 -25.02
N ARG A 448 20.55 -14.04 -25.26
CA ARG A 448 21.69 -13.43 -25.94
C ARG A 448 22.82 -13.00 -25.01
N GLY A 449 22.70 -13.30 -23.72
CA GLY A 449 23.75 -13.03 -22.75
C GLY A 449 23.81 -11.58 -22.25
N HIS A 450 22.67 -10.89 -22.24
CA HIS A 450 22.58 -9.50 -21.78
C HIS A 450 21.69 -9.35 -20.54
N VAL A 451 22.07 -8.49 -19.63
CA VAL A 451 21.23 -7.98 -18.54
C VAL A 451 20.86 -6.54 -18.85
N TYR A 452 19.58 -6.19 -18.76
CA TYR A 452 19.13 -4.81 -18.90
C TYR A 452 18.74 -4.25 -17.53
N GLY A 453 19.00 -2.97 -17.29
CA GLY A 453 18.66 -2.38 -16.00
C GLY A 453 18.67 -0.87 -16.01
N ILE A 454 18.37 -0.28 -14.85
CA ILE A 454 18.36 1.17 -14.65
C ILE A 454 19.27 1.53 -13.49
N THR A 455 20.08 2.56 -13.65
CA THR A 455 21.00 3.05 -12.62
C THR A 455 20.28 3.85 -11.54
N HIS A 456 20.79 3.81 -10.29
CA HIS A 456 20.16 4.46 -9.16
C HIS A 456 20.16 5.99 -9.23
N LYS A 457 21.33 6.61 -9.42
CA LYS A 457 21.49 8.06 -9.31
C LYS A 457 21.41 8.76 -10.66
N THR A 458 21.96 8.15 -11.72
CA THR A 458 22.00 8.76 -13.06
C THR A 458 20.76 8.45 -13.91
N HIS A 459 19.89 7.55 -13.43
CA HIS A 459 18.63 7.15 -14.07
C HIS A 459 18.78 6.76 -15.55
N GLN A 460 19.92 6.16 -15.89
CA GLN A 460 20.21 5.67 -17.23
C GLN A 460 19.71 4.24 -17.36
N LEU A 461 19.03 3.96 -18.48
CA LEU A 461 18.89 2.59 -18.95
C LEU A 461 20.27 2.10 -19.39
N PHE A 462 20.61 0.85 -19.08
CA PHE A 462 21.87 0.23 -19.50
C PHE A 462 21.64 -1.21 -19.96
N SER A 463 22.62 -1.73 -20.70
CA SER A 463 22.79 -3.17 -20.91
C SER A 463 24.17 -3.59 -20.42
N PHE A 464 24.26 -4.79 -19.85
CA PHE A 464 25.49 -5.46 -19.47
C PHE A 464 25.63 -6.74 -20.29
N SER A 465 26.80 -6.96 -20.89
CA SER A 465 27.13 -8.18 -21.64
C SER A 465 27.85 -9.16 -20.73
N ALA A 466 27.29 -10.34 -20.48
CA ALA A 466 27.95 -11.37 -19.68
C ALA A 466 29.21 -11.93 -20.36
N ALA A 467 29.23 -11.95 -21.70
CA ALA A 467 30.35 -12.47 -22.47
C ALA A 467 31.58 -11.54 -22.47
N THR A 468 31.37 -10.22 -22.55
CA THR A 468 32.46 -9.24 -22.60
C THR A 468 32.67 -8.52 -21.28
N THR A 469 31.75 -8.67 -20.32
CA THR A 469 31.71 -7.94 -19.05
C THR A 469 31.65 -6.42 -19.21
N GLU A 470 31.06 -5.94 -20.32
CA GLU A 470 30.96 -4.52 -20.64
C GLU A 470 29.56 -3.97 -20.35
N VAL A 471 29.50 -2.70 -19.96
CA VAL A 471 28.25 -1.94 -19.78
C VAL A 471 28.10 -0.93 -20.90
N THR A 472 26.94 -0.91 -21.53
CA THR A 472 26.55 0.11 -22.52
C THR A 472 25.39 0.94 -21.98
N ALA A 473 25.57 2.26 -21.91
CA ALA A 473 24.49 3.20 -21.59
C ALA A 473 23.52 3.33 -22.77
N LEU A 474 22.22 3.24 -22.49
CA LEU A 474 21.12 3.29 -23.47
C LEU A 474 20.32 4.60 -23.37
N GLY A 475 20.87 5.59 -22.65
CA GLY A 475 20.27 6.90 -22.40
C GLY A 475 19.32 6.93 -21.20
N PRO A 476 18.77 8.11 -20.84
CA PRO A 476 17.86 8.25 -19.72
C PRO A 476 16.65 7.32 -19.85
N ASN A 477 16.20 6.74 -18.75
CA ASN A 477 15.05 5.85 -18.78
C ASN A 477 13.73 6.59 -19.11
N TRP A 478 13.59 7.85 -18.71
CA TRP A 478 12.39 8.66 -18.90
C TRP A 478 12.72 10.15 -18.87
N LEU A 479 12.38 10.90 -19.93
CA LEU A 479 12.74 12.32 -20.06
C LEU A 479 14.23 12.52 -19.71
N ASN A 480 14.56 13.36 -18.73
CA ASN A 480 15.94 13.60 -18.26
C ASN A 480 16.43 12.61 -17.19
N GLY A 481 15.69 11.52 -16.97
CA GLY A 481 15.95 10.51 -15.96
C GLY A 481 14.95 10.57 -14.81
N SER A 482 14.46 9.42 -14.38
CA SER A 482 13.55 9.32 -13.24
C SER A 482 13.78 8.04 -12.44
N TYR A 483 13.74 8.16 -11.11
CA TYR A 483 13.94 7.01 -10.22
C TYR A 483 12.98 5.86 -10.53
N THR A 484 13.53 4.69 -10.85
CA THR A 484 12.77 3.49 -11.22
C THR A 484 13.26 2.30 -10.42
N ALA A 485 12.35 1.63 -9.74
CA ALA A 485 12.65 0.58 -8.76
C ALA A 485 12.58 -0.85 -9.31
N VAL A 486 11.94 -1.05 -10.46
CA VAL A 486 11.70 -2.37 -11.06
C VAL A 486 11.63 -2.25 -12.58
N CYS A 487 12.16 -3.27 -13.28
CA CYS A 487 11.99 -3.45 -14.71
C CYS A 487 11.85 -4.93 -15.05
N GLU A 488 11.11 -5.26 -16.10
CA GLU A 488 10.78 -6.64 -16.47
C GLU A 488 11.06 -6.90 -17.94
N LEU A 489 11.67 -8.05 -18.22
CA LEU A 489 11.87 -8.51 -19.58
C LEU A 489 10.57 -9.16 -20.10
N SER A 490 10.20 -8.89 -21.35
CA SER A 490 9.11 -9.62 -22.00
C SER A 490 9.47 -11.11 -22.18
N PRO A 491 8.49 -12.03 -22.21
CA PRO A 491 8.77 -13.47 -22.39
C PRO A 491 9.54 -13.82 -23.67
N ASP A 492 9.35 -13.03 -24.73
CA ASP A 492 10.05 -13.15 -26.01
C ASP A 492 11.39 -12.37 -26.06
N GLU A 493 11.79 -11.75 -24.95
CA GLU A 493 13.01 -10.94 -24.79
C GLU A 493 13.12 -9.76 -25.78
N ARG A 494 11.99 -9.31 -26.33
CA ARG A 494 11.94 -8.16 -27.24
C ARG A 494 11.92 -6.82 -26.50
N PHE A 495 11.30 -6.78 -25.33
CA PHE A 495 11.03 -5.54 -24.60
C PHE A 495 11.51 -5.57 -23.17
N VAL A 496 11.87 -4.39 -22.66
CA VAL A 496 11.98 -4.11 -21.22
C VAL A 496 10.84 -3.19 -20.82
N TYR A 497 10.02 -3.62 -19.86
CA TYR A 497 8.94 -2.82 -19.28
C TYR A 497 9.38 -2.17 -17.98
N TYR A 498 8.98 -0.92 -17.74
CA TYR A 498 9.23 -0.23 -16.48
C TYR A 498 8.26 0.94 -16.26
N LEU A 499 8.15 1.39 -15.00
CA LEU A 499 7.34 2.54 -14.60
C LEU A 499 8.22 3.56 -13.84
N PRO A 500 8.55 4.69 -14.48
CA PRO A 500 9.29 5.78 -13.85
C PRO A 500 8.58 6.41 -12.64
N GLY A 501 9.34 7.02 -11.74
CA GLY A 501 8.82 7.77 -10.60
C GLY A 501 8.42 6.92 -9.39
N SER A 502 9.03 5.74 -9.21
CA SER A 502 8.62 4.70 -8.25
C SER A 502 8.41 5.16 -6.79
N HIS A 503 9.07 6.23 -6.35
CA HIS A 503 9.06 6.71 -4.96
C HIS A 503 8.03 7.83 -4.70
N GLY A 504 6.78 7.60 -5.09
CA GLY A 504 5.66 8.52 -4.84
C GLY A 504 5.58 9.72 -5.79
N GLY A 505 6.42 9.76 -6.82
CA GLY A 505 6.51 10.89 -7.76
C GLY A 505 5.86 10.66 -9.13
N ALA A 506 5.48 9.42 -9.46
CA ALA A 506 5.10 9.05 -10.82
C ALA A 506 3.91 9.86 -11.38
N PHE A 507 2.93 10.19 -10.52
CA PHE A 507 1.71 10.89 -10.92
C PHE A 507 1.96 12.30 -11.49
N ARG A 508 3.11 12.92 -11.17
CA ARG A 508 3.49 14.24 -11.72
C ARG A 508 3.71 14.19 -13.23
N ASP A 509 4.13 13.03 -13.73
CA ASP A 509 4.31 12.74 -15.16
C ASP A 509 3.15 11.90 -15.72
N GLY A 510 2.02 11.82 -14.99
CA GLY A 510 0.87 11.00 -15.36
C GLY A 510 1.03 9.50 -15.09
N THR A 511 2.07 9.06 -14.37
CA THR A 511 2.40 7.65 -14.11
C THR A 511 2.53 6.83 -15.41
N PRO A 512 3.61 7.07 -16.17
CA PRO A 512 3.79 6.43 -17.48
C PRO A 512 4.15 4.95 -17.33
N VAL A 513 3.50 4.11 -18.15
CA VAL A 513 3.87 2.70 -18.36
C VAL A 513 4.73 2.63 -19.61
N VAL A 514 6.01 2.30 -19.46
CA VAL A 514 6.99 2.37 -20.55
C VAL A 514 7.37 0.97 -21.03
N GLN A 515 7.40 0.80 -22.33
CA GLN A 515 7.92 -0.35 -23.07
C GLN A 515 9.14 0.12 -23.86
N TYR A 516 10.32 -0.47 -23.63
CA TYR A 516 11.53 -0.22 -24.40
C TYR A 516 11.82 -1.40 -25.32
N GLU A 517 11.88 -1.16 -26.63
CA GLU A 517 12.23 -2.20 -27.61
C GLU A 517 13.75 -2.33 -27.73
N ILE A 518 14.26 -3.51 -27.40
CA ILE A 518 15.70 -3.78 -27.33
C ILE A 518 16.37 -3.63 -28.71
N ALA A 519 15.71 -4.08 -29.77
CA ALA A 519 16.29 -4.09 -31.12
C ALA A 519 16.45 -2.69 -31.72
N THR A 520 15.50 -1.79 -31.46
CA THR A 520 15.45 -0.45 -32.08
C THR A 520 15.87 0.66 -31.12
N GLY A 521 15.89 0.39 -29.82
CA GLY A 521 16.09 1.39 -28.78
C GLY A 521 14.90 2.33 -28.57
N GLN A 522 13.75 2.06 -29.20
CA GLN A 522 12.57 2.92 -29.11
C GLN A 522 11.87 2.75 -27.75
N ARG A 523 11.50 3.87 -27.12
CA ARG A 523 10.60 3.91 -25.97
C ARG A 523 9.19 4.18 -26.45
N LYS A 524 8.24 3.36 -26.00
CA LYS A 524 6.81 3.55 -26.19
C LYS A 524 6.12 3.68 -24.84
N VAL A 525 5.30 4.70 -24.68
CA VAL A 525 4.39 4.83 -23.53
C VAL A 525 3.09 4.11 -23.86
N LEU A 526 2.79 3.05 -23.11
CA LEU A 526 1.55 2.29 -23.25
C LEU A 526 0.36 2.99 -22.61
N ALA A 527 0.59 3.74 -21.53
CA ALA A 527 -0.43 4.55 -20.87
C ALA A 527 0.16 5.61 -19.93
N PHE A 528 -0.58 6.68 -19.72
CA PHE A 528 -0.50 7.61 -18.59
C PHE A 528 -1.71 7.35 -17.67
N LEU A 529 -1.46 6.74 -16.52
CA LEU A 529 -2.52 6.21 -15.64
C LEU A 529 -3.17 7.27 -14.74
N ALA A 530 -2.42 8.29 -14.30
CA ALA A 530 -2.78 9.03 -13.08
C ALA A 530 -4.13 9.75 -13.15
N GLU A 531 -4.34 10.61 -14.14
CA GLU A 531 -5.55 11.41 -14.27
C GLU A 531 -6.80 10.53 -14.45
N THR A 532 -6.68 9.48 -15.26
CA THR A 532 -7.79 8.57 -15.56
C THR A 532 -8.16 7.76 -14.31
N LEU A 533 -7.19 7.21 -13.57
CA LEU A 533 -7.47 6.47 -12.34
C LEU A 533 -7.93 7.38 -11.19
N GLU A 534 -7.48 8.62 -11.14
CA GLU A 534 -7.96 9.59 -10.17
C GLU A 534 -9.46 9.86 -10.38
N ARG A 535 -9.83 10.15 -11.63
CA ARG A 535 -11.21 10.42 -12.03
C ARG A 535 -12.14 9.22 -11.82
N GLU A 536 -11.74 8.05 -12.31
CA GLU A 536 -12.62 6.87 -12.35
C GLU A 536 -12.62 6.07 -11.05
N CYS A 537 -11.50 6.05 -10.33
CA CYS A 537 -11.31 5.20 -9.15
C CYS A 537 -11.03 5.99 -7.87
N GLY A 538 -10.89 7.32 -7.92
CA GLY A 538 -10.45 8.11 -6.77
C GLY A 538 -9.02 7.77 -6.33
N TYR A 539 -8.19 7.27 -7.25
CA TYR A 539 -6.85 6.76 -6.96
C TYR A 539 -5.76 7.47 -7.75
N VAL A 540 -4.77 8.04 -7.06
CA VAL A 540 -3.61 8.66 -7.68
C VAL A 540 -2.38 7.73 -7.54
N PRO A 541 -1.97 7.02 -8.60
CA PRO A 541 -0.86 6.08 -8.55
C PRO A 541 0.49 6.81 -8.42
N GLY A 542 1.15 6.68 -7.27
CA GLY A 542 2.41 7.34 -6.94
C GLY A 542 3.67 6.66 -7.48
N GLY A 543 3.57 5.43 -7.97
CA GLY A 543 4.70 4.66 -8.50
C GLY A 543 4.70 3.23 -7.98
N THR A 544 5.66 2.42 -8.41
CA THR A 544 5.72 0.99 -8.03
C THR A 544 7.15 0.52 -7.77
N TYR A 545 7.26 -0.42 -6.84
CA TYR A 545 8.46 -1.22 -6.57
C TYR A 545 8.31 -2.65 -7.08
N GLY A 546 7.11 -3.05 -7.50
CA GLY A 546 6.83 -4.43 -7.89
C GLY A 546 5.94 -4.51 -9.11
N MET A 547 6.46 -5.23 -10.10
CA MET A 547 5.79 -5.46 -11.37
C MET A 547 6.23 -6.80 -11.94
N LYS A 548 5.32 -7.51 -12.59
CA LYS A 548 5.62 -8.71 -13.37
C LYS A 548 4.78 -8.71 -14.62
N ILE A 549 5.33 -9.31 -15.68
CA ILE A 549 4.57 -9.61 -16.88
C ILE A 549 4.07 -11.06 -16.84
N SER A 550 2.84 -11.26 -17.31
CA SER A 550 2.27 -12.59 -17.52
C SER A 550 3.06 -13.39 -18.57
N ALA A 551 3.00 -14.72 -18.46
CA ALA A 551 3.76 -15.63 -19.33
C ALA A 551 3.43 -15.47 -20.83
N ASP A 552 2.23 -15.00 -21.17
CA ASP A 552 1.79 -14.71 -22.53
C ASP A 552 2.15 -13.28 -23.00
N GLY A 553 2.82 -12.49 -22.17
CA GLY A 553 3.15 -11.09 -22.44
C GLY A 553 1.94 -10.15 -22.46
N GLY A 554 0.74 -10.64 -22.11
CA GLY A 554 -0.55 -9.95 -22.29
C GLY A 554 -0.87 -8.89 -21.25
N THR A 555 -0.36 -9.08 -20.04
CA THR A 555 -0.76 -8.32 -18.85
C THR A 555 0.47 -7.99 -18.00
N LEU A 556 0.62 -6.71 -17.67
CA LEU A 556 1.50 -6.25 -16.59
C LEU A 556 0.71 -6.21 -15.29
N TYR A 557 1.15 -7.00 -14.31
CA TYR A 557 0.67 -6.91 -12.95
C TYR A 557 1.55 -5.94 -12.18
N VAL A 558 0.94 -5.00 -11.46
CA VAL A 558 1.65 -3.93 -10.76
C VAL A 558 1.07 -3.75 -9.36
N ASN A 559 1.93 -3.71 -8.34
CA ASN A 559 1.53 -3.32 -6.99
C ASN A 559 1.92 -1.86 -6.71
N PHE A 560 0.96 -0.96 -6.85
CA PHE A 560 1.19 0.48 -6.75
C PHE A 560 1.22 0.99 -5.32
N ASN A 561 2.17 1.89 -5.06
CA ASN A 561 1.99 2.97 -4.10
C ASN A 561 1.08 4.03 -4.71
N GLY A 562 0.30 4.70 -3.87
CA GLY A 562 -0.53 5.83 -4.29
C GLY A 562 -1.23 6.49 -3.11
N HIS A 563 -2.05 7.49 -3.43
CA HIS A 563 -2.89 8.17 -2.47
C HIS A 563 -4.31 8.33 -3.02
N ALA A 564 -5.25 8.58 -2.13
CA ALA A 564 -6.62 8.92 -2.50
C ALA A 564 -6.70 10.27 -3.21
N ALA A 565 -7.62 10.41 -4.16
CA ALA A 565 -8.02 11.69 -4.74
C ALA A 565 -8.51 12.65 -3.64
N ASP A 566 -8.35 13.95 -3.86
CA ASP A 566 -8.68 14.97 -2.86
C ASP A 566 -10.13 14.92 -2.35
N SER A 567 -11.06 14.44 -3.19
CA SER A 567 -12.48 14.28 -2.84
C SER A 567 -12.74 13.22 -1.77
N ILE A 568 -11.85 12.23 -1.60
CA ILE A 568 -12.01 11.12 -0.65
C ILE A 568 -10.82 10.96 0.31
N ARG A 569 -9.76 11.77 0.15
CA ARG A 569 -8.54 11.71 0.94
C ARG A 569 -8.75 12.25 2.36
N PRO A 570 -8.35 11.50 3.41
CA PRO A 570 -8.35 12.02 4.77
C PRO A 570 -7.40 13.22 4.88
N GLN A 571 -7.79 14.26 5.62
CA GLN A 571 -6.97 15.48 5.77
C GLN A 571 -5.57 15.20 6.36
N SER A 572 -5.43 14.15 7.19
CA SER A 572 -4.16 13.72 7.76
C SER A 572 -3.21 13.07 6.74
N MET A 573 -3.73 12.55 5.62
CA MET A 573 -2.95 11.91 4.57
C MET A 573 -2.43 12.95 3.60
N ARG A 574 -1.13 12.95 3.32
CA ARG A 574 -0.53 13.88 2.34
C ARG A 574 -0.71 13.35 0.91
N PRO A 575 -0.93 14.22 -0.10
CA PRO A 575 -0.95 13.81 -1.50
C PRO A 575 0.48 13.66 -2.06
N ASN A 576 1.24 12.71 -1.49
CA ASN A 576 2.66 12.51 -1.79
C ASN A 576 2.94 11.14 -2.45
N GLY A 577 1.92 10.49 -3.00
CA GLY A 577 2.06 9.21 -3.69
C GLY A 577 2.06 7.98 -2.76
N PHE A 578 1.61 8.12 -1.52
CA PHE A 578 1.56 7.03 -0.53
C PHE A 578 0.31 7.11 0.37
N GLY A 579 0.00 6.02 1.08
CA GLY A 579 -1.10 5.93 2.04
C GLY A 579 -2.30 5.11 1.56
N LEU A 580 -2.44 4.91 0.24
CA LEU A 580 -3.43 4.02 -0.38
C LEU A 580 -2.69 3.08 -1.35
N CYS A 581 -2.60 1.79 -1.04
CA CYS A 581 -2.01 0.81 -1.96
C CYS A 581 -3.07 0.21 -2.87
N ALA A 582 -2.76 0.03 -4.15
CA ALA A 582 -3.64 -0.63 -5.09
C ALA A 582 -2.90 -1.64 -5.96
N PHE A 583 -3.51 -2.79 -6.20
CA PHE A 583 -3.07 -3.72 -7.21
C PHE A 583 -3.71 -3.36 -8.56
N ALA A 584 -2.95 -3.46 -9.63
CA ALA A 584 -3.43 -3.28 -10.98
C ALA A 584 -3.02 -4.45 -11.90
N ALA A 585 -3.96 -4.93 -12.71
CA ALA A 585 -3.68 -5.73 -13.88
C ALA A 585 -3.90 -4.87 -15.14
N ILE A 586 -2.81 -4.51 -15.80
CA ILE A 586 -2.79 -3.66 -17.00
C ILE A 586 -2.70 -4.59 -18.21
N ARG A 587 -3.84 -4.85 -18.85
CA ARG A 587 -3.91 -5.67 -20.06
C ARG A 587 -3.47 -4.84 -21.27
N ILE A 588 -2.32 -5.19 -21.83
CA ILE A 588 -1.74 -4.53 -23.00
C ILE A 588 -2.55 -4.94 -24.23
N ALA A 589 -2.92 -3.97 -25.06
CA ALA A 589 -3.60 -4.24 -26.33
C ALA A 589 -2.74 -5.16 -27.21
N GLU A 590 -3.35 -6.15 -27.87
CA GLU A 590 -2.66 -7.12 -28.72
C GLU A 590 -1.77 -6.47 -29.78
N ALA A 591 -2.30 -5.45 -30.46
CA ALA A 591 -1.56 -4.68 -31.47
C ALA A 591 -0.27 -4.01 -30.93
N GLU A 592 -0.19 -3.75 -29.62
CA GLU A 592 0.99 -3.14 -28.99
C GLU A 592 2.00 -4.17 -28.48
N ARG A 593 1.60 -5.45 -28.41
CA ARG A 593 2.48 -6.58 -28.08
C ARG A 593 3.20 -7.11 -29.31
N THR A 594 2.52 -7.06 -30.45
CA THR A 594 2.97 -7.60 -31.73
C THR A 594 3.02 -6.48 -32.77
N SER A 595 3.88 -5.46 -32.64
CA SER A 595 3.98 -4.51 -33.77
C SER A 595 4.68 -5.19 -34.95
N SER A 596 3.97 -5.11 -36.08
CA SER A 596 4.17 -5.66 -37.40
C SER A 596 5.64 -5.74 -37.84
N SER A 597 6.00 -6.88 -38.41
CA SER A 597 7.06 -6.95 -39.42
C SER A 597 6.79 -5.86 -40.47
N ASN A 598 7.53 -4.76 -40.40
CA ASN A 598 7.75 -3.87 -41.52
C ASN A 598 9.09 -4.21 -42.14
#